data_AF-A0ABD6XP87-F1
#
_entry.id   AF-A0ABD6XP87-F1
#
_cell.length_a   1.000
_cell.length_b   1.000
_cell.length_c   1.000
_cell.angle_alpha   90.00
_cell.angle_beta   90.00
_cell.angle_gamma   90.00
#
_symmetry.space_group_name_H-M   'P 1'
#
loop_
_entity.id
_entity.type
_entity.pdbx_description
1 polymer ?
#
loop_
_entity_poly.entity_id
_entity_poly.type
_entity_poly.pdbx_seq_one_letter_code
_entity_poly.pdbx_strand_id
1 'polypeptide(L)'
;MYKIDYNSYRSVMSFNRRVRFLVMHYAAENFEKSVLSLTGRSTSVHYLVPDPSEQTYINAGFKDMRIFNLVDESERAWHAGVSQWSGRTNLNDTSIGIEIVNLAIDNGGVFTFPSYNPTQVDAVKELALNILQRYPDISPVNVVGHSDIAPGRKSDPSAAFRALVDKLQRMQFGKSSEKLREKTQRQVREAKERISALQEEMAEVLCEQHDPVLPQPLRQSSARKPLSASLPRETRTLPPTETACPACVGKLSALGCDVSEQLELISSAFKVIETQRPKLACCSCDHIVQAAMSSKPIERSYAGPGLLALINTAKFAEHTPHYRQSEIYSRQGVELSRATLGRWSGAVSELLKPLYDMLRQYVLMPGKVHTDDIPVPVQEPGSGKTRTARLWVYVRDDRNAGSQLPPAVWFAYPPDRKGVHPQRHLAGYGGILQADAYSGYNALYEDGRITEAACMGTHGEKSTMYTSAHPRISPPKR
;
A
#
# COMPACT_ATOMS: atom_id res chain seq x y z
N MET A 1 33.51 -25.60 32.96
CA MET A 1 32.39 -25.37 32.01
C MET A 1 31.85 -23.97 32.28
N TYR A 2 31.83 -23.09 31.28
CA TYR A 2 31.28 -21.74 31.44
C TYR A 2 29.75 -21.82 31.54
N LYS A 3 29.14 -21.05 32.47
CA LYS A 3 27.67 -20.98 32.63
C LYS A 3 27.10 -19.97 31.64
N ILE A 4 25.99 -20.32 30.99
CA ILE A 4 25.25 -19.39 30.13
C ILE A 4 24.39 -18.49 31.03
N ASP A 5 24.53 -17.18 30.90
CA ASP A 5 23.73 -16.21 31.61
C ASP A 5 22.50 -15.81 30.80
N TYR A 6 21.35 -16.27 31.25
CA TYR A 6 20.05 -15.99 30.65
C TYR A 6 19.32 -14.82 31.33
N ASN A 7 19.89 -14.18 32.34
CA ASN A 7 19.12 -13.26 33.20
C ASN A 7 19.66 -11.83 33.17
N SER A 8 20.95 -11.61 32.95
CA SER A 8 21.52 -10.26 33.02
C SER A 8 21.07 -9.34 31.88
N TYR A 9 20.96 -9.86 30.64
CA TYR A 9 20.57 -9.07 29.47
C TYR A 9 19.65 -9.87 28.56
N ARG A 10 18.53 -9.25 28.14
CA ARG A 10 17.54 -9.86 27.24
C ARG A 10 17.13 -8.88 26.14
N SER A 11 17.08 -9.36 24.89
CA SER A 11 16.46 -8.61 23.80
C SER A 11 14.94 -8.62 23.98
N VAL A 12 14.34 -7.43 24.07
CA VAL A 12 12.89 -7.26 24.25
C VAL A 12 12.20 -6.63 23.04
N MET A 13 12.95 -5.99 22.12
CA MET A 13 12.41 -5.34 20.92
C MET A 13 12.95 -5.94 19.61
N SER A 14 14.25 -6.24 19.54
CA SER A 14 14.92 -6.66 18.30
C SER A 14 14.99 -8.19 18.20
N PHE A 15 13.83 -8.84 18.17
CA PHE A 15 13.73 -10.28 17.86
C PHE A 15 12.37 -10.61 17.24
N ASN A 16 12.27 -11.80 16.64
CA ASN A 16 11.01 -12.35 16.15
C ASN A 16 10.90 -13.83 16.52
N ARG A 17 9.69 -14.37 16.41
CA ARG A 17 9.50 -15.83 16.45
C ARG A 17 9.99 -16.46 15.15
N ARG A 18 10.45 -17.72 15.25
CA ARG A 18 10.90 -18.52 14.11
C ARG A 18 9.72 -18.91 13.21
N VAL A 19 8.63 -19.36 13.83
CA VAL A 19 7.37 -19.67 13.15
C VAL A 19 6.71 -18.37 12.67
N ARG A 20 6.34 -18.34 11.39
CA ARG A 20 5.73 -17.19 10.70
C ARG A 20 4.62 -17.57 9.72
N PHE A 21 4.39 -18.86 9.51
CA PHE A 21 3.36 -19.38 8.60
C PHE A 21 2.52 -20.45 9.29
N LEU A 22 1.26 -20.54 8.89
CA LEU A 22 0.37 -21.63 9.23
C LEU A 22 -0.11 -22.26 7.92
N VAL A 23 0.20 -23.54 7.71
CA VAL A 23 -0.09 -24.27 6.47
C VAL A 23 -1.14 -25.34 6.72
N MET A 24 -2.21 -25.30 5.94
CA MET A 24 -3.34 -26.23 6.01
C MET A 24 -3.25 -27.29 4.91
N HIS A 25 -3.51 -28.55 5.27
CA HIS A 25 -3.45 -29.72 4.39
C HIS A 25 -4.72 -30.58 4.54
N TYR A 26 -4.98 -31.44 3.56
CA TYR A 26 -5.87 -32.59 3.75
C TYR A 26 -5.09 -33.89 3.61
N ALA A 27 -5.49 -34.91 4.37
CA ALA A 27 -4.77 -36.18 4.38
C ALA A 27 -4.98 -37.03 3.12
N ALA A 28 -6.13 -36.94 2.46
CA ALA A 28 -6.57 -37.82 1.36
C ALA A 28 -6.73 -39.30 1.79
N GLU A 29 -6.66 -39.56 3.08
CA GLU A 29 -6.66 -40.88 3.70
C GLU A 29 -7.58 -40.86 4.93
N ASN A 30 -7.97 -42.04 5.41
CA ASN A 30 -8.75 -42.17 6.65
C ASN A 30 -7.87 -41.92 7.89
N PHE A 31 -8.47 -41.84 9.07
CA PHE A 31 -7.74 -41.48 10.30
C PHE A 31 -6.59 -42.47 10.62
N GLU A 32 -6.84 -43.78 10.56
CA GLU A 32 -5.84 -44.80 10.85
C GLU A 32 -4.61 -44.68 9.93
N LYS A 33 -4.84 -44.56 8.61
CA LYS A 33 -3.74 -44.38 7.65
C LYS A 33 -3.03 -43.04 7.83
N SER A 34 -3.76 -41.97 8.11
CA SER A 34 -3.18 -40.64 8.38
C SER A 34 -2.23 -40.66 9.56
N VAL A 35 -2.61 -41.35 10.65
CA VAL A 35 -1.74 -41.50 11.83
C VAL A 35 -0.48 -42.28 11.47
N LEU A 36 -0.61 -43.41 10.76
CA LEU A 36 0.53 -44.22 10.33
C LEU A 36 1.48 -43.47 9.38
N SER A 37 0.95 -42.70 8.43
CA SER A 37 1.77 -41.97 7.44
C SER A 37 2.48 -40.77 8.06
N LEU A 38 1.80 -40.01 8.92
CA LEU A 38 2.33 -38.79 9.56
C LEU A 38 3.21 -39.06 10.79
N THR A 39 3.19 -40.28 11.34
CA THR A 39 4.14 -40.71 12.40
C THR A 39 5.24 -41.61 11.83
N GLY A 40 5.22 -41.86 10.52
CA GLY A 40 6.21 -42.66 9.81
C GLY A 40 7.52 -41.91 9.53
N ARG A 41 8.32 -42.46 8.60
CA ARG A 41 9.68 -41.94 8.31
C ARG A 41 9.73 -40.85 7.24
N SER A 42 8.63 -40.58 6.53
CA SER A 42 8.66 -39.80 5.27
C SER A 42 8.06 -38.41 5.40
N THR A 43 6.98 -38.27 6.17
CA THR A 43 6.25 -37.01 6.34
C THR A 43 5.69 -36.93 7.74
N SER A 44 5.49 -35.72 8.23
CA SER A 44 4.89 -35.46 9.53
C SER A 44 4.24 -34.09 9.56
N VAL A 45 3.36 -33.87 10.53
CA VAL A 45 2.64 -32.61 10.71
C VAL A 45 2.63 -32.23 12.18
N HIS A 46 2.41 -30.96 12.51
CA HIS A 46 2.32 -30.55 13.92
C HIS A 46 0.98 -30.99 14.51
N TYR A 47 -0.12 -30.78 13.79
CA TYR A 47 -1.45 -31.13 14.25
C TYR A 47 -2.20 -31.99 13.24
N LEU A 48 -2.90 -33.01 13.73
CA LEU A 48 -3.84 -33.83 12.97
C LEU A 48 -5.25 -33.64 13.53
N VAL A 49 -6.20 -33.29 12.66
CA VAL A 49 -7.60 -33.05 13.01
C VAL A 49 -8.50 -34.11 12.34
N PRO A 50 -9.05 -35.07 13.11
CA PRO A 50 -9.86 -36.17 12.58
C PRO A 50 -11.24 -35.69 12.13
N ASP A 51 -11.95 -36.51 11.36
CA ASP A 51 -13.39 -36.40 11.21
C ASP A 51 -14.05 -37.28 12.29
N PRO A 52 -14.85 -36.72 13.22
CA PRO A 52 -15.43 -37.49 14.32
C PRO A 52 -16.46 -38.54 13.86
N SER A 53 -16.93 -38.45 12.63
CA SER A 53 -17.85 -39.43 12.02
C SER A 53 -17.14 -40.53 11.22
N GLU A 54 -15.82 -40.46 11.07
CA GLU A 54 -15.06 -41.42 10.28
C GLU A 54 -14.84 -42.74 11.05
N GLN A 55 -15.05 -43.86 10.36
CA GLN A 55 -15.12 -45.17 11.01
C GLN A 55 -13.81 -45.60 11.67
N THR A 56 -12.66 -45.33 11.06
CA THR A 56 -11.37 -45.71 11.67
C THR A 56 -11.03 -44.88 12.89
N TYR A 57 -11.51 -43.63 12.97
CA TYR A 57 -11.44 -42.82 14.19
C TYR A 57 -12.25 -43.42 15.34
N ILE A 58 -13.49 -43.84 15.05
CA ILE A 58 -14.38 -44.48 16.03
C ILE A 58 -13.80 -45.84 16.47
N ASN A 59 -13.29 -46.64 15.52
CA ASN A 59 -12.69 -47.95 15.79
C ASN A 59 -11.42 -47.84 16.65
N ALA A 60 -10.67 -46.74 16.52
CA ALA A 60 -9.52 -46.44 17.38
C ALA A 60 -9.93 -46.09 18.84
N GLY A 61 -11.23 -46.06 19.14
CA GLY A 61 -11.77 -45.88 20.49
C GLY A 61 -12.07 -44.43 20.88
N PHE A 62 -11.94 -43.48 19.96
CA PHE A 62 -12.28 -42.08 20.21
C PHE A 62 -13.78 -41.84 20.00
N LYS A 63 -14.40 -41.12 20.94
CA LYS A 63 -15.85 -40.81 20.93
C LYS A 63 -16.15 -39.32 20.81
N ASP A 64 -15.23 -38.48 21.29
CA ASP A 64 -15.33 -37.02 21.26
C ASP A 64 -14.31 -36.46 20.28
N MET A 65 -14.57 -35.25 19.77
CA MET A 65 -13.62 -34.54 18.91
C MET A 65 -12.30 -34.29 19.66
N ARG A 66 -11.18 -34.72 19.08
CA ARG A 66 -9.83 -34.46 19.60
C ARG A 66 -8.91 -33.93 18.52
N ILE A 67 -7.98 -33.08 18.91
CA ILE A 67 -6.89 -32.60 18.06
C ILE A 67 -5.61 -33.28 18.55
N PHE A 68 -4.87 -33.91 17.65
CA PHE A 68 -3.64 -34.61 18.00
C PHE A 68 -2.45 -33.74 17.65
N ASN A 69 -1.57 -33.46 18.61
CA ASN A 69 -0.26 -32.90 18.33
C ASN A 69 0.72 -34.06 18.08
N LEU A 70 1.32 -34.11 16.89
CA LEU A 70 2.26 -35.17 16.51
C LEU A 70 3.71 -34.70 16.54
N VAL A 71 3.95 -33.40 16.38
CA VAL A 71 5.28 -32.76 16.47
C VAL A 71 5.14 -31.47 17.26
N ASP A 72 6.02 -31.26 18.24
CA ASP A 72 6.08 -30.02 19.02
C ASP A 72 6.37 -28.82 18.12
N GLU A 73 5.74 -27.68 18.36
CA GLU A 73 5.86 -26.49 17.49
C GLU A 73 7.24 -25.81 17.54
N SER A 74 8.07 -26.15 18.52
CA SER A 74 9.48 -25.73 18.56
C SER A 74 10.37 -26.57 17.63
N GLU A 75 9.87 -27.72 17.19
CA GLU A 75 10.53 -28.64 16.27
C GLU A 75 10.03 -28.48 14.83
N ARG A 76 10.73 -29.10 13.88
CA ARG A 76 10.41 -29.01 12.45
C ARG A 76 9.64 -30.24 11.97
N ALA A 77 8.33 -30.12 11.76
CA ALA A 77 7.56 -31.15 11.04
C ALA A 77 7.80 -31.12 9.51
N TRP A 78 7.57 -32.24 8.83
CA TRP A 78 7.87 -32.43 7.40
C TRP A 78 6.59 -32.48 6.56
N HIS A 79 5.93 -31.34 6.39
CA HIS A 79 4.61 -31.25 5.73
C HIS A 79 4.64 -30.43 4.42
N ALA A 80 5.35 -29.30 4.39
CA ALA A 80 5.35 -28.39 3.25
C ALA A 80 6.17 -28.91 2.05
N GLY A 81 7.27 -29.63 2.29
CA GLY A 81 8.20 -30.07 1.25
C GLY A 81 8.81 -28.90 0.47
N VAL A 82 9.12 -29.11 -0.83
CA VAL A 82 9.56 -28.03 -1.74
C VAL A 82 8.42 -27.01 -1.85
N SER A 83 8.66 -25.82 -1.31
CA SER A 83 7.65 -24.79 -1.10
C SER A 83 8.25 -23.39 -1.11
N GLN A 84 7.46 -22.40 -1.50
CA GLN A 84 7.83 -20.99 -1.50
C GLN A 84 6.61 -20.10 -1.21
N TRP A 85 6.77 -19.11 -0.33
CA TRP A 85 5.76 -18.08 -0.07
C TRP A 85 6.41 -16.80 0.43
N SER A 86 5.90 -15.64 -0.01
CA SER A 86 6.37 -14.32 0.44
C SER A 86 7.91 -14.15 0.41
N GLY A 87 8.56 -14.66 -0.64
CA GLY A 87 10.02 -14.57 -0.82
C GLY A 87 10.85 -15.54 0.04
N ARG A 88 10.22 -16.46 0.78
CA ARG A 88 10.89 -17.52 1.54
C ARG A 88 10.67 -18.88 0.91
N THR A 89 11.67 -19.74 0.97
CA THR A 89 11.62 -21.14 0.51
C THR A 89 11.70 -22.10 1.70
N ASN A 90 11.42 -23.38 1.47
CA ASN A 90 11.49 -24.45 2.47
C ASN A 90 10.66 -24.13 3.74
N LEU A 91 9.34 -23.95 3.56
CA LEU A 91 8.51 -23.39 4.61
C LEU A 91 8.43 -24.24 5.88
N ASN A 92 8.71 -25.54 5.81
CA ASN A 92 8.84 -26.41 6.99
C ASN A 92 9.67 -25.77 8.12
N ASP A 93 10.72 -25.01 7.79
CA ASP A 93 11.62 -24.40 8.78
C ASP A 93 10.94 -23.31 9.63
N THR A 94 9.84 -22.74 9.14
CA THR A 94 9.19 -21.55 9.72
C THR A 94 7.66 -21.65 9.73
N SER A 95 7.09 -22.84 9.58
CA SER A 95 5.65 -23.04 9.53
C SER A 95 5.17 -24.07 10.54
N ILE A 96 3.97 -23.83 11.07
CA ILE A 96 3.16 -24.87 11.70
C ILE A 96 2.26 -25.47 10.62
N GLY A 97 2.08 -26.78 10.66
CA GLY A 97 1.27 -27.55 9.72
C GLY A 97 0.06 -28.14 10.43
N ILE A 98 -1.12 -28.05 9.82
CA ILE A 98 -2.34 -28.71 10.29
C ILE A 98 -2.85 -29.62 9.17
N GLU A 99 -2.87 -30.92 9.45
CA GLU A 99 -3.45 -31.94 8.59
C GLU A 99 -4.89 -32.20 9.00
N ILE A 100 -5.79 -32.25 8.02
CA ILE A 100 -7.21 -32.46 8.28
C ILE A 100 -7.63 -33.74 7.56
N VAL A 101 -8.16 -34.70 8.33
CA VAL A 101 -8.63 -35.97 7.76
C VAL A 101 -9.81 -35.70 6.84
N ASN A 102 -9.61 -35.91 5.54
CA ASN A 102 -10.63 -35.78 4.52
C ASN A 102 -10.29 -36.74 3.39
N LEU A 103 -11.28 -37.51 2.95
CA LEU A 103 -11.14 -38.57 1.95
C LEU A 103 -11.15 -38.03 0.52
N ALA A 104 -10.46 -36.92 0.27
CA ALA A 104 -10.35 -36.36 -1.07
C ALA A 104 -9.70 -37.36 -2.02
N ILE A 105 -10.25 -37.50 -3.23
CA ILE A 105 -9.78 -38.46 -4.25
C ILE A 105 -9.36 -37.68 -5.50
N ASP A 106 -8.22 -38.05 -6.07
CA ASP A 106 -7.80 -37.63 -7.41
C ASP A 106 -7.88 -38.83 -8.36
N ASN A 107 -8.82 -38.78 -9.30
CA ASN A 107 -8.98 -39.79 -10.35
C ASN A 107 -8.48 -39.23 -11.69
N GLY A 108 -7.16 -39.09 -11.84
CA GLY A 108 -6.55 -38.67 -13.11
C GLY A 108 -6.82 -37.22 -13.48
N GLY A 109 -6.82 -36.32 -12.49
CA GLY A 109 -7.09 -34.88 -12.66
C GLY A 109 -8.52 -34.47 -12.34
N VAL A 110 -9.43 -35.43 -12.08
CA VAL A 110 -10.77 -35.17 -11.55
C VAL A 110 -10.76 -35.32 -10.05
N PHE A 111 -10.77 -34.18 -9.36
CA PHE A 111 -10.76 -34.13 -7.91
C PHE A 111 -12.19 -34.23 -7.34
N THR A 112 -12.39 -35.17 -6.42
CA THR A 112 -13.59 -35.26 -5.59
C THR A 112 -13.25 -34.85 -4.18
N PHE A 113 -13.87 -33.79 -3.68
CA PHE A 113 -13.66 -33.27 -2.33
C PHE A 113 -14.91 -33.50 -1.47
N PRO A 114 -14.90 -34.47 -0.55
CA PRO A 114 -15.95 -34.61 0.45
C PRO A 114 -16.08 -33.34 1.28
N SER A 115 -17.31 -32.98 1.66
CA SER A 115 -17.55 -31.90 2.61
C SER A 115 -16.91 -32.21 3.96
N TYR A 116 -16.30 -31.20 4.58
CA TYR A 116 -15.76 -31.34 5.94
C TYR A 116 -16.89 -31.39 6.97
N ASN A 117 -16.69 -32.21 8.00
CA ASN A 117 -17.61 -32.28 9.13
C ASN A 117 -17.63 -30.91 9.87
N PRO A 118 -18.81 -30.36 10.23
CA PRO A 118 -18.89 -29.08 10.93
C PRO A 118 -18.10 -29.03 12.25
N THR A 119 -18.11 -30.12 13.03
CA THR A 119 -17.35 -30.22 14.28
C THR A 119 -15.85 -30.20 14.03
N GLN A 120 -15.40 -30.86 12.96
CA GLN A 120 -14.01 -30.84 12.53
C GLN A 120 -13.60 -29.42 12.11
N VAL A 121 -14.44 -28.74 11.34
CA VAL A 121 -14.25 -27.35 10.92
C VAL A 121 -14.09 -26.43 12.14
N ASP A 122 -14.95 -26.56 13.14
CA ASP A 122 -14.89 -25.73 14.35
C ASP A 122 -13.61 -26.01 15.17
N ALA A 123 -13.18 -27.27 15.28
CA ALA A 123 -11.92 -27.62 15.92
C ALA A 123 -10.70 -26.98 15.22
N VAL A 124 -10.66 -26.98 13.88
CA VAL A 124 -9.57 -26.30 13.14
C VAL A 124 -9.61 -24.79 13.40
N LYS A 125 -10.80 -24.18 13.49
CA LYS A 125 -10.92 -22.74 13.80
C LYS A 125 -10.31 -22.42 15.16
N GLU A 126 -10.69 -23.16 16.19
CA GLU A 126 -10.18 -22.93 17.56
C GLU A 126 -8.68 -23.12 17.63
N LEU A 127 -8.15 -24.18 17.00
CA LEU A 127 -6.72 -24.45 16.92
C LEU A 127 -5.96 -23.34 16.19
N ALA A 128 -6.44 -22.92 15.01
CA ALA A 128 -5.80 -21.86 14.25
C ALA A 128 -5.78 -20.55 15.04
N LEU A 129 -6.89 -20.17 15.69
CA LEU A 129 -6.94 -18.99 16.55
C LEU A 129 -5.95 -19.08 17.72
N ASN A 130 -5.84 -20.25 18.35
CA ASN A 130 -4.90 -20.48 19.44
C ASN A 130 -3.44 -20.34 18.99
N ILE A 131 -3.08 -20.89 17.82
CA ILE A 131 -1.73 -20.75 17.24
C ILE A 131 -1.44 -19.28 16.92
N LEU A 132 -2.37 -18.58 16.26
CA LEU A 132 -2.19 -17.19 15.86
C LEU A 132 -2.04 -16.23 17.06
N GLN A 133 -2.65 -16.56 18.20
CA GLN A 133 -2.42 -15.82 19.45
C GLN A 133 -1.01 -16.01 20.01
N ARG A 134 -0.43 -17.21 19.88
CA ARG A 134 0.93 -17.53 20.38
C ARG A 134 2.04 -17.03 19.46
N TYR A 135 1.76 -16.92 18.16
CA TYR A 135 2.70 -16.47 17.13
C TYR A 135 2.19 -15.20 16.43
N PRO A 136 2.34 -14.01 17.05
CA PRO A 136 1.82 -12.76 16.52
C PRO A 136 2.49 -12.31 15.20
N ASP A 137 3.65 -12.89 14.87
CA ASP A 137 4.36 -12.66 13.59
C ASP A 137 3.70 -13.39 12.40
N ILE A 138 2.73 -14.28 12.63
CA ILE A 138 1.93 -14.89 11.57
C ILE A 138 0.87 -13.88 11.13
N SER A 139 1.17 -13.16 10.05
CA SER A 139 0.20 -12.25 9.44
C SER A 139 -0.95 -13.01 8.75
N PRO A 140 -2.10 -12.37 8.48
CA PRO A 140 -3.25 -13.05 7.88
C PRO A 140 -2.92 -13.73 6.55
N VAL A 141 -2.11 -13.06 5.72
CA VAL A 141 -1.65 -13.57 4.41
C VAL A 141 -0.67 -14.76 4.53
N ASN A 142 -0.22 -15.10 5.74
CA ASN A 142 0.65 -16.24 6.02
C ASN A 142 -0.12 -17.45 6.59
N VAL A 143 -1.45 -17.37 6.66
CA VAL A 143 -2.33 -18.54 6.83
C VAL A 143 -2.71 -19.01 5.43
N VAL A 144 -2.15 -20.14 5.00
CA VAL A 144 -2.12 -20.56 3.59
C VAL A 144 -2.48 -22.04 3.45
N GLY A 145 -2.99 -22.42 2.29
CA GLY A 145 -3.10 -23.83 1.90
C GLY A 145 -1.78 -24.36 1.37
N HIS A 146 -1.61 -25.69 1.35
CA HIS A 146 -0.43 -26.30 0.73
C HIS A 146 -0.31 -25.95 -0.76
N SER A 147 -1.45 -25.85 -1.45
CA SER A 147 -1.55 -25.42 -2.85
C SER A 147 -1.04 -24.00 -3.11
N ASP A 148 -1.14 -23.08 -2.14
CA ASP A 148 -0.64 -21.71 -2.29
C ASP A 148 0.90 -21.67 -2.28
N ILE A 149 1.53 -22.54 -1.49
CA ILE A 149 2.99 -22.57 -1.29
C ILE A 149 3.71 -23.54 -2.21
N ALA A 150 2.97 -24.43 -2.88
CA ALA A 150 3.48 -25.43 -3.81
C ALA A 150 2.55 -25.56 -5.04
N PRO A 151 2.33 -24.45 -5.79
CA PRO A 151 1.40 -24.42 -6.91
C PRO A 151 1.80 -25.44 -7.99
N GLY A 152 0.81 -26.14 -8.54
CA GLY A 152 1.01 -27.18 -9.56
C GLY A 152 1.47 -28.54 -9.01
N ARG A 153 1.99 -28.61 -7.77
CA ARG A 153 2.34 -29.87 -7.09
C ARG A 153 1.25 -30.35 -6.13
N LYS A 154 0.51 -29.42 -5.54
CA LYS A 154 -0.45 -29.66 -4.47
C LYS A 154 -1.78 -28.95 -4.71
N SER A 155 -2.87 -29.59 -4.29
CA SER A 155 -4.27 -29.14 -4.49
C SER A 155 -5.04 -29.00 -3.18
N ASP A 156 -4.41 -29.32 -2.06
CA ASP A 156 -4.94 -29.26 -0.71
C ASP A 156 -4.83 -27.84 -0.11
N PRO A 157 -5.74 -27.46 0.82
CA PRO A 157 -6.79 -28.27 1.47
C PRO A 157 -8.16 -28.28 0.75
N SER A 158 -8.26 -28.12 -0.58
CA SER A 158 -9.49 -27.95 -1.38
C SER A 158 -10.09 -26.53 -1.35
N ALA A 159 -10.86 -26.20 -2.39
CA ALA A 159 -11.54 -24.90 -2.52
C ALA A 159 -12.55 -24.63 -1.39
N ALA A 160 -13.23 -25.67 -0.90
CA ALA A 160 -14.19 -25.57 0.19
C ALA A 160 -13.53 -25.17 1.51
N PHE A 161 -12.34 -25.73 1.79
CA PHE A 161 -11.58 -25.38 2.98
C PHE A 161 -10.84 -24.05 2.84
N ARG A 162 -10.44 -23.66 1.62
CA ARG A 162 -9.92 -22.32 1.34
C ARG A 162 -10.93 -21.23 1.74
N ALA A 163 -12.22 -21.43 1.42
CA ALA A 163 -13.27 -20.51 1.84
C ALA A 163 -13.41 -20.44 3.38
N LEU A 164 -13.09 -21.52 4.10
CA LEU A 164 -13.03 -21.52 5.56
C LEU A 164 -11.82 -20.75 6.10
N VAL A 165 -10.63 -20.93 5.51
CA VAL A 165 -9.43 -20.16 5.83
C VAL A 165 -9.69 -18.66 5.61
N ASP A 166 -10.31 -18.29 4.49
CA ASP A 166 -10.74 -16.92 4.21
C ASP A 166 -11.75 -16.42 5.26
N LYS A 167 -12.69 -17.27 5.68
CA LYS A 167 -13.66 -16.93 6.74
C LYS A 167 -12.98 -16.73 8.08
N LEU A 168 -11.99 -17.56 8.43
CA LEU A 168 -11.17 -17.41 9.64
C LEU A 168 -10.35 -16.13 9.63
N GLN A 169 -9.70 -15.85 8.49
CA GLN A 169 -9.00 -14.58 8.28
C GLN A 169 -9.96 -13.39 8.43
N ARG A 170 -11.19 -13.46 7.90
CA ARG A 170 -12.22 -12.43 8.09
C ARG A 170 -12.77 -12.35 9.52
N MET A 171 -12.86 -13.47 10.24
CA MET A 171 -13.35 -13.49 11.63
C MET A 171 -12.34 -12.89 12.61
N GLN A 172 -11.05 -13.16 12.41
CA GLN A 172 -9.98 -12.67 13.29
C GLN A 172 -9.42 -11.30 12.87
N PHE A 173 -9.30 -11.06 11.55
CA PHE A 173 -8.67 -9.86 10.98
C PHE A 173 -9.59 -9.04 10.07
N GLY A 174 -10.79 -9.53 9.76
CA GLY A 174 -11.83 -8.72 9.14
C GLY A 174 -12.51 -7.82 10.18
N LYS A 175 -13.38 -6.91 9.70
CA LYS A 175 -14.09 -5.97 10.57
C LYS A 175 -14.97 -6.76 11.56
N SER A 176 -14.56 -6.82 12.83
CA SER A 176 -15.29 -7.54 13.87
C SER A 176 -16.70 -6.96 14.05
N SER A 177 -17.67 -7.85 14.25
CA SER A 177 -19.05 -7.50 14.64
C SER A 177 -19.04 -6.63 15.91
N GLU A 178 -19.86 -5.58 15.91
CA GLU A 178 -19.91 -4.52 16.92
C GLU A 178 -20.00 -5.03 18.38
N LYS A 179 -20.62 -6.19 18.60
CA LYS A 179 -20.74 -6.80 19.94
C LYS A 179 -19.41 -7.23 20.56
N LEU A 180 -18.45 -7.70 19.77
CA LEU A 180 -17.14 -8.11 20.30
C LEU A 180 -16.29 -6.88 20.63
N ARG A 181 -16.45 -5.81 19.84
CA ARG A 181 -15.76 -4.53 20.03
C ARG A 181 -16.16 -3.86 21.35
N GLU A 182 -17.42 -3.92 21.76
CA GLU A 182 -17.86 -3.38 23.06
C GLU A 182 -17.25 -4.16 24.24
N LYS A 183 -17.24 -5.50 24.18
CA LYS A 183 -16.67 -6.33 25.25
C LYS A 183 -15.16 -6.13 25.38
N THR A 184 -14.43 -6.11 24.26
CA THR A 184 -12.98 -5.87 24.25
C THR A 184 -12.65 -4.42 24.62
N GLN A 185 -13.43 -3.42 24.18
CA GLN A 185 -13.23 -2.03 24.61
C GLN A 185 -13.46 -1.84 26.09
N ARG A 186 -14.45 -2.53 26.67
CA ARG A 186 -14.68 -2.53 28.11
C ARG A 186 -13.51 -3.15 28.88
N GLN A 187 -13.03 -4.32 28.46
CA GLN A 187 -11.86 -4.97 29.08
C GLN A 187 -10.59 -4.13 28.96
N VAL A 188 -10.38 -3.48 27.81
CA VAL A 188 -9.24 -2.57 27.61
C VAL A 188 -9.35 -1.31 28.47
N ARG A 189 -10.57 -0.78 28.69
CA ARG A 189 -10.79 0.36 29.58
C ARG A 189 -10.50 -0.01 31.03
N GLU A 190 -11.03 -1.14 31.50
CA GLU A 190 -10.79 -1.66 32.85
C GLU A 190 -9.29 -1.96 33.08
N ALA A 191 -8.58 -2.49 32.07
CA ALA A 191 -7.13 -2.71 32.14
C ALA A 191 -6.33 -1.40 32.17
N LYS A 192 -6.73 -0.38 31.41
CA LYS A 192 -6.09 0.94 31.41
C LYS A 192 -6.27 1.66 32.74
N GLU A 193 -7.45 1.61 33.34
CA GLU A 193 -7.72 2.18 34.66
C GLU A 193 -6.86 1.49 35.72
N ARG A 194 -6.70 0.17 35.66
CA ARG A 194 -5.80 -0.59 36.54
C ARG A 194 -4.33 -0.21 36.38
N ILE A 195 -3.86 -0.05 35.14
CA ILE A 195 -2.47 0.37 34.87
C ILE A 195 -2.24 1.80 35.38
N SER A 196 -3.20 2.71 35.18
CA SER A 196 -3.10 4.09 35.67
C SER A 196 -3.02 4.14 37.21
N ALA A 197 -3.86 3.38 37.90
CA ALA A 197 -3.84 3.29 39.36
C ALA A 197 -2.49 2.73 39.88
N LEU A 198 -1.96 1.70 39.23
CA LEU A 198 -0.63 1.15 39.57
C LEU A 198 0.51 2.13 39.26
N GLN A 199 0.36 2.96 38.23
CA GLN A 199 1.33 4.02 37.88
C GLN A 199 1.30 5.18 38.87
N GLU A 200 0.12 5.55 39.39
CA GLU A 200 -0.04 6.56 40.43
C GLU A 200 0.53 6.07 41.78
N GLU A 201 0.28 4.81 42.16
CA GLU A 201 0.94 4.18 43.33
C GLU A 201 2.46 4.12 43.17
N MET A 202 2.97 3.82 41.97
CA MET A 202 4.42 3.85 41.69
C MET A 202 5.01 5.27 41.68
N ALA A 203 4.23 6.29 41.33
CA ALA A 203 4.65 7.69 41.31
C ALA A 203 4.69 8.30 42.73
N GLU A 204 3.85 7.87 43.66
CA GLU A 204 3.93 8.26 45.08
C GLU A 204 5.16 7.67 45.79
N VAL A 205 5.69 6.53 45.33
CA VAL A 205 6.88 5.87 45.91
C VAL A 205 8.20 6.50 45.42
N LEU A 206 8.18 7.25 44.33
CA LEU A 206 9.36 7.83 43.70
C LEU A 206 9.26 9.36 43.69
N CYS A 207 9.47 9.97 44.86
CA CYS A 207 9.63 11.42 44.98
C CYS A 207 10.74 11.95 44.05
N GLU A 208 10.43 13.11 43.42
CA GLU A 208 11.33 14.11 42.83
C GLU A 208 11.95 13.79 41.43
N GLN A 209 11.89 14.62 40.37
CA GLN A 209 11.57 16.05 40.17
C GLN A 209 10.91 16.27 38.79
N HIS A 210 9.86 17.08 38.72
CA HIS A 210 9.26 17.57 37.47
C HIS A 210 9.82 18.96 37.13
N ASP A 211 10.40 19.11 35.94
CA ASP A 211 10.66 20.42 35.35
C ASP A 211 9.36 21.05 34.82
N PRO A 212 9.13 22.36 35.03
CA PRO A 212 7.92 23.03 34.56
C PRO A 212 7.92 23.22 33.04
N VAL A 213 6.75 22.95 32.44
CA VAL A 213 6.45 23.23 31.03
C VAL A 213 6.52 24.74 30.78
N LEU A 214 7.55 25.18 30.06
CA LEU A 214 7.63 26.55 29.54
C LEU A 214 6.65 26.76 28.38
N PRO A 215 5.91 27.89 28.34
CA PRO A 215 5.06 28.25 27.22
C PRO A 215 5.85 28.38 25.91
N GLN A 216 5.28 27.88 24.80
CA GLN A 216 5.87 27.98 23.48
C GLN A 216 6.08 29.45 23.07
N PRO A 217 7.32 29.86 22.72
CA PRO A 217 7.54 31.14 22.08
C PRO A 217 6.97 31.13 20.66
N LEU A 218 6.34 32.25 20.27
CA LEU A 218 6.05 32.58 18.88
C LEU A 218 7.28 32.32 18.02
N ARG A 219 7.16 31.36 17.08
CA ARG A 219 8.27 30.90 16.24
C ARG A 219 8.89 32.07 15.48
N GLN A 220 10.03 32.54 15.96
CA GLN A 220 10.98 33.27 15.14
C GLN A 220 11.45 32.33 14.03
N SER A 221 11.45 32.79 12.78
CA SER A 221 11.89 32.00 11.63
C SER A 221 13.36 31.62 11.83
N SER A 222 13.62 30.34 12.13
CA SER A 222 14.99 29.82 12.19
C SER A 222 15.66 30.07 10.84
N ALA A 223 16.78 30.77 10.83
CA ALA A 223 17.64 30.89 9.66
C ALA A 223 17.91 29.48 9.08
N ARG A 224 17.80 29.35 7.75
CA ARG A 224 17.99 28.06 7.09
C ARG A 224 19.41 27.57 7.33
N LYS A 225 19.56 26.29 7.70
CA LYS A 225 20.88 25.65 7.73
C LYS A 225 21.46 25.67 6.31
N PRO A 226 22.73 26.09 6.14
CA PRO A 226 23.41 26.02 4.85
C PRO A 226 23.56 24.56 4.41
N LEU A 227 23.67 24.35 3.10
CA LEU A 227 23.93 23.01 2.55
C LEU A 227 25.35 22.57 2.93
N SER A 228 25.55 21.26 3.10
CA SER A 228 26.84 20.72 3.55
C SER A 228 28.00 21.16 2.63
N ALA A 229 29.12 21.54 3.25
CA ALA A 229 30.36 21.83 2.53
C ALA A 229 30.92 20.60 1.81
N SER A 230 30.60 19.38 2.28
CA SER A 230 31.08 18.13 1.70
C SER A 230 30.43 17.74 0.36
N LEU A 231 29.31 18.37 -0.02
CA LEU A 231 28.64 18.08 -1.29
C LEU A 231 29.39 18.73 -2.47
N PRO A 232 29.51 18.03 -3.62
CA PRO A 232 30.15 18.59 -4.81
C PRO A 232 29.38 19.80 -5.31
N ARG A 233 30.10 20.87 -5.67
CA ARG A 233 29.54 22.14 -6.15
C ARG A 233 29.83 22.34 -7.62
N GLU A 234 28.80 22.71 -8.37
CA GLU A 234 28.92 23.21 -9.75
C GLU A 234 28.55 24.69 -9.75
N THR A 235 29.55 25.54 -9.99
CA THR A 235 29.35 26.99 -10.05
C THR A 235 28.91 27.41 -11.45
N ARG A 236 27.83 28.18 -11.52
CA ARG A 236 27.28 28.78 -12.73
C ARG A 236 27.22 30.29 -12.58
N THR A 237 27.93 31.00 -13.44
CA THR A 237 27.94 32.47 -13.43
C THR A 237 26.91 33.01 -14.42
N LEU A 238 26.04 33.89 -13.95
CA LEU A 238 25.06 34.62 -14.75
C LEU A 238 25.48 36.09 -14.83
N PRO A 239 26.31 36.48 -15.82
CA PRO A 239 26.72 37.86 -16.01
C PRO A 239 25.55 38.71 -16.53
N PRO A 240 25.50 40.03 -16.21
CA PRO A 240 24.57 40.96 -16.84
C PRO A 240 24.71 40.94 -18.36
N THR A 241 23.60 41.14 -19.08
CA THR A 241 23.58 41.27 -20.54
C THR A 241 24.18 42.60 -21.00
N GLU A 242 24.13 43.61 -20.14
CA GLU A 242 24.60 44.96 -20.40
C GLU A 242 26.13 45.03 -20.36
N THR A 243 26.75 45.48 -21.45
CA THR A 243 28.19 45.73 -21.54
C THR A 243 28.56 47.18 -21.17
N ALA A 244 27.57 48.07 -21.12
CA ALA A 244 27.70 49.48 -20.74
C ALA A 244 26.51 49.94 -19.89
N CYS A 245 26.64 51.04 -19.15
CA CYS A 245 25.56 51.55 -18.30
C CYS A 245 24.31 51.91 -19.14
N PRO A 246 23.12 51.36 -18.82
CA PRO A 246 21.90 51.68 -19.56
C PRO A 246 21.42 53.12 -19.36
N ALA A 247 21.87 53.80 -18.30
CA ALA A 247 21.47 55.17 -17.99
C ALA A 247 22.36 56.24 -18.64
N CYS A 248 23.68 56.00 -18.76
CA CYS A 248 24.63 57.02 -19.23
C CYS A 248 25.71 56.50 -20.20
N VAL A 249 25.66 55.22 -20.60
CA VAL A 249 26.63 54.56 -21.49
C VAL A 249 28.06 54.47 -20.90
N GLY A 250 28.23 54.85 -19.63
CA GLY A 250 29.50 54.78 -18.91
C GLY A 250 30.00 53.36 -18.69
N LYS A 251 31.31 53.23 -18.43
CA LYS A 251 31.98 51.95 -18.15
C LYS A 251 31.45 51.33 -16.85
N LEU A 252 31.30 50.01 -16.87
CA LEU A 252 30.87 49.20 -15.73
C LEU A 252 32.09 48.57 -15.02
N SER A 253 32.08 48.59 -13.69
CA SER A 253 33.08 47.94 -12.82
C SER A 253 32.43 46.95 -11.87
N ALA A 254 33.13 45.88 -11.49
CA ALA A 254 32.63 44.89 -10.54
C ALA A 254 32.40 45.51 -9.16
N LEU A 255 31.20 45.30 -8.60
CA LEU A 255 30.80 45.77 -7.26
C LEU A 255 30.73 44.62 -6.25
N GLY A 256 30.30 43.44 -6.68
CA GLY A 256 30.12 42.27 -5.82
C GLY A 256 29.42 41.14 -6.56
N CYS A 257 29.04 40.09 -5.85
CA CYS A 257 28.34 38.95 -6.44
C CYS A 257 27.29 38.41 -5.47
N ASP A 258 26.05 38.23 -5.94
CA ASP A 258 25.05 37.47 -5.19
C ASP A 258 25.20 35.99 -5.50
N VAL A 259 25.25 35.17 -4.46
CA VAL A 259 25.38 33.72 -4.57
C VAL A 259 24.10 33.05 -4.08
N SER A 260 23.58 32.10 -4.86
CA SER A 260 22.45 31.27 -4.43
C SER A 260 22.72 29.79 -4.68
N GLU A 261 22.46 28.96 -3.68
CA GLU A 261 22.66 27.51 -3.77
C GLU A 261 21.33 26.77 -4.04
N GLN A 262 21.41 25.71 -4.85
CA GLN A 262 20.32 24.74 -5.05
C GLN A 262 20.84 23.31 -4.92
N LEU A 263 20.11 22.47 -4.21
CA LEU A 263 20.37 21.04 -4.11
C LEU A 263 19.73 20.32 -5.31
N GLU A 264 20.56 19.60 -6.07
CA GLU A 264 20.17 18.86 -7.27
C GLU A 264 20.61 17.40 -7.14
N LEU A 265 19.91 16.48 -7.80
CA LEU A 265 20.37 15.09 -7.96
C LEU A 265 20.60 14.80 -9.44
N ILE A 266 21.84 14.49 -9.82
CA ILE A 266 22.18 14.10 -11.21
C ILE A 266 22.89 12.76 -11.17
N SER A 267 22.44 11.82 -12.01
CA SER A 267 23.01 10.47 -12.11
C SER A 267 23.13 9.77 -10.76
N SER A 268 22.10 9.91 -9.91
CA SER A 268 22.04 9.34 -8.55
C SER A 268 23.03 9.92 -7.53
N ALA A 269 23.69 11.03 -7.82
CA ALA A 269 24.56 11.75 -6.89
C ALA A 269 24.01 13.15 -6.57
N PHE A 270 24.05 13.52 -5.29
CA PHE A 270 23.70 14.86 -4.85
C PHE A 270 24.81 15.85 -5.20
N LYS A 271 24.39 17.01 -5.69
CA LYS A 271 25.28 18.14 -5.93
C LYS A 271 24.60 19.45 -5.60
N VAL A 272 25.40 20.47 -5.35
CA VAL A 272 24.94 21.84 -5.15
C VAL A 272 25.22 22.64 -6.42
N ILE A 273 24.18 23.17 -7.04
CA ILE A 273 24.32 24.17 -8.10
C ILE A 273 24.45 25.53 -7.41
N GLU A 274 25.63 26.13 -7.50
CA GLU A 274 25.89 27.47 -7.00
C GLU A 274 25.73 28.46 -8.16
N THR A 275 24.71 29.33 -8.08
CA THR A 275 24.50 30.37 -9.09
C THR A 275 25.07 31.68 -8.58
N GLN A 276 26.07 32.19 -9.29
CA GLN A 276 26.73 33.47 -9.03
C GLN A 276 26.18 34.54 -9.97
N ARG A 277 25.70 35.65 -9.43
CA ARG A 277 25.16 36.80 -10.17
C ARG A 277 26.01 38.05 -9.89
N PRO A 278 27.06 38.31 -10.68
CA PRO A 278 27.90 39.48 -10.53
C PRO A 278 27.08 40.77 -10.65
N LYS A 279 27.31 41.70 -9.71
CA LYS A 279 26.81 43.06 -9.73
C LYS A 279 27.88 43.95 -10.33
N LEU A 280 27.52 44.73 -11.34
CA LEU A 280 28.39 45.75 -11.89
C LEU A 280 27.79 47.13 -11.57
N ALA A 281 28.62 48.08 -11.16
CA ALA A 281 28.24 49.47 -10.96
C ALA A 281 28.87 50.35 -12.04
N CYS A 282 28.13 51.35 -12.50
CA CYS A 282 28.67 52.36 -13.42
C CYS A 282 29.64 53.29 -12.70
N CYS A 283 30.82 53.51 -13.29
CA CYS A 283 31.82 54.42 -12.72
C CYS A 283 31.44 55.91 -12.77
N SER A 284 30.36 56.27 -13.47
CA SER A 284 29.96 57.68 -13.71
C SER A 284 28.70 58.11 -12.97
N CYS A 285 27.77 57.19 -12.70
CA CYS A 285 26.46 57.52 -12.10
C CYS A 285 25.98 56.50 -11.07
N ASP A 286 26.84 55.55 -10.66
CA ASP A 286 26.55 54.51 -9.66
C ASP A 286 25.36 53.58 -9.97
N HIS A 287 24.85 53.59 -11.21
CA HIS A 287 23.79 52.67 -11.63
C HIS A 287 24.28 51.21 -11.60
N ILE A 288 23.53 50.34 -10.92
CA ILE A 288 23.86 48.92 -10.73
C ILE A 288 23.13 48.07 -11.75
N VAL A 289 23.87 47.26 -12.50
CA VAL A 289 23.34 46.21 -13.38
C VAL A 289 23.64 44.82 -12.82
N GLN A 290 22.67 43.92 -12.92
CA GLN A 290 22.78 42.54 -12.47
C GLN A 290 21.83 41.67 -13.30
N ALA A 291 22.27 40.52 -13.78
CA ALA A 291 21.39 39.56 -14.46
C ALA A 291 20.21 39.16 -13.57
N ALA A 292 19.00 39.02 -14.10
CA ALA A 292 17.85 38.53 -13.34
C ALA A 292 18.08 37.08 -12.84
N MET A 293 17.51 36.72 -11.69
CA MET A 293 17.57 35.35 -11.21
C MET A 293 16.68 34.46 -12.08
N SER A 294 17.15 33.25 -12.42
CA SER A 294 16.31 32.26 -13.09
C SER A 294 15.12 31.86 -12.22
N SER A 295 13.96 31.64 -12.85
CA SER A 295 12.78 31.17 -12.15
C SER A 295 13.03 29.78 -11.55
N LYS A 296 12.68 29.61 -10.27
CA LYS A 296 12.71 28.31 -9.59
C LYS A 296 11.33 27.66 -9.65
N PRO A 297 11.22 26.32 -9.72
CA PRO A 297 9.93 25.65 -9.72
C PRO A 297 9.09 26.00 -8.47
N ILE A 298 9.74 26.02 -7.30
CA ILE A 298 9.12 26.41 -6.04
C ILE A 298 9.85 27.64 -5.52
N GLU A 299 9.13 28.75 -5.39
CA GLU A 299 9.70 30.00 -4.88
C GLU A 299 10.34 29.82 -3.50
N ARG A 300 11.50 30.44 -3.32
CA ARG A 300 12.31 30.35 -2.09
C ARG A 300 12.72 28.93 -1.73
N SER A 301 12.49 27.90 -2.54
CA SER A 301 13.02 26.56 -2.28
C SER A 301 14.48 26.47 -2.69
N TYR A 302 15.25 25.64 -1.98
CA TYR A 302 16.60 25.25 -2.40
C TYR A 302 16.60 23.96 -3.22
N ALA A 303 15.47 23.27 -3.39
CA ALA A 303 15.40 22.10 -4.27
C ALA A 303 15.45 22.51 -5.75
N GLY A 304 16.32 21.85 -6.51
CA GLY A 304 16.37 21.92 -7.97
C GLY A 304 15.27 21.10 -8.64
N PRO A 305 14.96 21.38 -9.92
CA PRO A 305 13.90 20.69 -10.67
C PRO A 305 14.12 19.18 -10.81
N GLY A 306 15.37 18.71 -10.98
CA GLY A 306 15.67 17.29 -11.12
C GLY A 306 15.42 16.52 -9.84
N LEU A 307 15.81 17.09 -8.70
CA LEU A 307 15.49 16.55 -7.38
C LEU A 307 13.97 16.44 -7.16
N LEU A 308 13.23 17.52 -7.48
CA LEU A 308 11.77 17.53 -7.35
C LEU A 308 11.11 16.46 -8.23
N ALA A 309 11.57 16.32 -9.48
CA ALA A 309 11.07 15.29 -10.40
C ALA A 309 11.31 13.89 -9.82
N LEU A 310 12.53 13.60 -9.36
CA LEU A 310 12.86 12.29 -8.83
C LEU A 310 12.07 11.94 -7.57
N ILE A 311 11.90 12.87 -6.62
CA ILE A 311 11.12 12.62 -5.40
C ILE A 311 9.70 12.14 -5.75
N ASN A 312 9.07 12.80 -6.73
CA ASN A 312 7.72 12.48 -7.17
C ASN A 312 7.69 11.16 -7.97
N THR A 313 8.59 10.95 -8.92
CA THR A 313 8.69 9.68 -9.68
C THR A 313 8.95 8.50 -8.74
N ALA A 314 9.92 8.62 -7.84
CA ALA A 314 10.24 7.59 -6.87
C ALA A 314 9.02 7.26 -5.99
N LYS A 315 8.23 8.25 -5.58
CA LYS A 315 7.04 8.03 -4.77
C LYS A 315 5.91 7.36 -5.52
N PHE A 316 5.58 7.89 -6.70
CA PHE A 316 4.33 7.59 -7.38
C PHE A 316 4.48 6.53 -8.48
N ALA A 317 5.61 6.49 -9.18
CA ALA A 317 5.90 5.46 -10.18
C ALA A 317 6.63 4.25 -9.56
N GLU A 318 7.63 4.50 -8.70
CA GLU A 318 8.48 3.43 -8.13
C GLU A 318 8.06 2.99 -6.73
N HIS A 319 6.92 3.45 -6.25
CA HIS A 319 6.34 3.07 -4.94
C HIS A 319 7.30 3.20 -3.74
N THR A 320 8.25 4.13 -3.79
CA THR A 320 9.22 4.40 -2.72
C THR A 320 8.69 5.51 -1.81
N PRO A 321 8.18 5.19 -0.61
CA PRO A 321 7.58 6.18 0.29
C PRO A 321 8.61 7.17 0.82
N HIS A 322 8.16 8.38 1.20
CA HIS A 322 9.03 9.47 1.65
C HIS A 322 9.96 9.11 2.82
N TYR A 323 9.54 8.23 3.73
CA TYR A 323 10.41 7.81 4.82
C TYR A 323 11.63 7.04 4.29
N ARG A 324 11.41 6.16 3.30
CA ARG A 324 12.47 5.39 2.66
C ARG A 324 13.37 6.27 1.82
N GLN A 325 12.80 7.24 1.10
CA GLN A 325 13.59 8.24 0.36
C GLN A 325 14.49 9.04 1.31
N SER A 326 13.94 9.52 2.43
CA SER A 326 14.70 10.25 3.47
C SER A 326 15.89 9.44 4.00
N GLU A 327 15.69 8.15 4.29
CA GLU A 327 16.78 7.25 4.70
C GLU A 327 17.83 7.02 3.60
N ILE A 328 17.40 6.88 2.34
CA ILE A 328 18.31 6.73 1.19
C ILE A 328 19.18 7.99 1.05
N TYR A 329 18.58 9.17 1.17
CA TYR A 329 19.31 10.44 1.02
C TYR A 329 20.25 10.71 2.19
N SER A 330 19.87 10.33 3.42
CA SER A 330 20.73 10.41 4.61
C SER A 330 22.01 9.59 4.43
N ARG A 331 21.93 8.38 3.84
CA ARG A 331 23.11 7.57 3.51
C ARG A 331 24.05 8.22 2.48
N GLN A 332 23.54 9.17 1.69
CA GLN A 332 24.31 9.98 0.75
C GLN A 332 24.77 11.31 1.36
N GLY A 333 24.62 11.50 2.67
CA GLY A 333 25.03 12.72 3.38
C GLY A 333 24.03 13.87 3.28
N VAL A 334 22.78 13.61 2.85
CA VAL A 334 21.74 14.64 2.71
C VAL A 334 20.55 14.36 3.60
N GLU A 335 20.42 15.17 4.65
CA GLU A 335 19.32 15.08 5.61
C GLU A 335 18.06 15.82 5.11
N LEU A 336 17.11 15.06 4.54
CA LEU A 336 15.81 15.58 4.13
C LEU A 336 14.69 14.97 4.96
N SER A 337 13.97 15.80 5.72
CA SER A 337 12.84 15.34 6.53
C SER A 337 11.65 14.89 5.67
N ARG A 338 10.87 13.92 6.17
CA ARG A 338 9.60 13.49 5.57
C ARG A 338 8.63 14.65 5.31
N ALA A 339 8.61 15.64 6.21
CA ALA A 339 7.77 16.83 6.09
C ALA A 339 8.22 17.72 4.93
N THR A 340 9.52 17.86 4.70
CA THR A 340 10.07 18.59 3.55
C THR A 340 9.70 17.91 2.24
N LEU A 341 9.93 16.60 2.14
CA LEU A 341 9.56 15.81 0.95
C LEU A 341 8.04 15.87 0.66
N GLY A 342 7.22 15.80 1.71
CA GLY A 342 5.77 15.97 1.63
C GLY A 342 5.35 17.34 1.09
N ARG A 343 5.92 18.43 1.62
CA ARG A 343 5.64 19.79 1.16
C ARG A 343 6.06 20.00 -0.31
N TRP A 344 7.22 19.50 -0.70
CA TRP A 344 7.68 19.58 -2.09
C TRP A 344 6.79 18.79 -3.04
N SER A 345 6.35 17.60 -2.66
CA SER A 345 5.40 16.82 -3.47
C SER A 345 4.07 17.55 -3.64
N GLY A 346 3.55 18.17 -2.58
CA GLY A 346 2.34 19.00 -2.66
C GLY A 346 2.51 20.20 -3.59
N ALA A 347 3.62 20.93 -3.47
CA ALA A 347 3.92 22.06 -4.34
C ALA A 347 4.05 21.63 -5.82
N VAL A 348 4.70 20.49 -6.10
CA VAL A 348 4.78 19.95 -7.46
C VAL A 348 3.40 19.56 -8.00
N SER A 349 2.51 19.03 -7.16
CA SER A 349 1.12 18.76 -7.55
C SER A 349 0.39 20.03 -8.01
N GLU A 350 0.58 21.16 -7.32
CA GLU A 350 0.01 22.45 -7.73
C GLU A 350 0.62 22.94 -9.06
N LEU A 351 1.93 22.79 -9.25
CA LEU A 351 2.60 23.16 -10.51
C LEU A 351 2.10 22.32 -11.70
N LEU A 352 1.74 21.06 -11.48
CA LEU A 352 1.23 20.15 -12.51
C LEU A 352 -0.28 20.33 -12.78
N LYS A 353 -0.98 21.16 -11.99
CA LYS A 353 -2.43 21.36 -12.10
C LYS A 353 -2.89 21.79 -13.50
N PRO A 354 -2.22 22.71 -14.22
CA PRO A 354 -2.63 23.07 -15.58
C PRO A 354 -2.60 21.88 -16.56
N LEU A 355 -1.62 20.99 -16.43
CA LEU A 355 -1.53 19.76 -17.24
C LEU A 355 -2.63 18.77 -16.87
N TYR A 356 -2.92 18.64 -15.57
CA TYR A 356 -4.04 17.83 -15.08
C TYR A 356 -5.39 18.34 -15.63
N ASP A 357 -5.61 19.65 -15.62
CA ASP A 357 -6.84 20.27 -16.10
C ASP A 357 -6.97 20.13 -17.64
N MET A 358 -5.88 20.24 -18.39
CA MET A 358 -5.86 19.98 -19.84
C MET A 358 -6.12 18.50 -20.16
N LEU A 359 -5.51 17.57 -19.41
CA LEU A 359 -5.75 16.13 -19.57
C LEU A 359 -7.21 15.79 -19.31
N ARG A 360 -7.82 16.37 -18.27
CA ARG A 360 -9.25 16.24 -17.98
C ARG A 360 -10.09 16.74 -19.16
N GLN A 361 -9.80 17.93 -19.69
CA GLN A 361 -10.53 18.48 -20.84
C GLN A 361 -10.42 17.56 -22.05
N TYR A 362 -9.23 17.05 -22.35
CA TYR A 362 -9.00 16.13 -23.47
C TYR A 362 -9.74 14.80 -23.32
N VAL A 363 -9.72 14.20 -22.12
CA VAL A 363 -10.42 12.94 -21.83
C VAL A 363 -11.94 13.13 -21.95
N LEU A 364 -12.47 14.29 -21.52
CA LEU A 364 -13.90 14.59 -21.50
C LEU A 364 -14.41 15.35 -22.74
N MET A 365 -13.63 15.42 -23.82
CA MET A 365 -14.16 15.88 -25.11
C MET A 365 -15.28 14.92 -25.59
N PRO A 366 -16.25 15.40 -26.38
CA PRO A 366 -17.31 14.54 -26.92
C PRO A 366 -16.75 13.29 -27.61
N GLY A 367 -17.40 12.14 -27.37
CA GLY A 367 -16.95 10.84 -27.87
C GLY A 367 -17.39 9.70 -26.97
N LYS A 368 -16.56 8.67 -26.84
CA LYS A 368 -16.74 7.57 -25.89
C LYS A 368 -15.72 7.69 -24.75
N VAL A 369 -16.20 7.54 -23.52
CA VAL A 369 -15.36 7.49 -22.32
C VAL A 369 -15.73 6.24 -21.54
N HIS A 370 -14.74 5.46 -21.13
CA HIS A 370 -14.95 4.37 -20.18
C HIS A 370 -14.74 4.89 -18.77
N THR A 371 -15.50 4.38 -17.81
CA THR A 371 -15.33 4.77 -16.42
C THR A 371 -15.51 3.62 -15.45
N ASP A 372 -14.72 3.66 -14.38
CA ASP A 372 -14.71 2.69 -13.29
C ASP A 372 -14.18 3.38 -12.01
N ASP A 373 -14.28 2.72 -10.87
CA ASP A 373 -13.80 3.23 -9.58
C ASP A 373 -12.98 2.20 -8.80
N ILE A 374 -11.78 2.59 -8.39
CA ILE A 374 -10.87 1.74 -7.61
C ILE A 374 -10.96 2.14 -6.14
N PRO A 375 -11.21 1.22 -5.20
CA PRO A 375 -11.18 1.53 -3.77
C PRO A 375 -9.75 1.80 -3.30
N VAL A 376 -9.54 2.92 -2.61
CA VAL A 376 -8.24 3.33 -2.06
C VAL A 376 -8.34 3.49 -0.54
N PRO A 377 -7.51 2.78 0.26
CA PRO A 377 -7.44 2.99 1.70
C PRO A 377 -6.70 4.29 2.00
N VAL A 378 -7.36 5.22 2.71
CA VAL A 378 -6.79 6.52 3.07
C VAL A 378 -6.76 6.64 4.58
N GLN A 379 -5.59 7.00 5.14
CA GLN A 379 -5.46 7.26 6.57
C GLN A 379 -6.34 8.45 6.97
N GLU A 380 -7.13 8.27 8.02
CA GLU A 380 -7.93 9.33 8.61
C GLU A 380 -7.14 9.94 9.79
N PRO A 381 -6.78 11.24 9.72
CA PRO A 381 -5.98 11.88 10.76
C PRO A 381 -6.65 11.77 12.14
N GLY A 382 -5.88 11.39 13.16
CA GLY A 382 -6.33 11.35 14.55
C GLY A 382 -7.13 10.10 14.95
N SER A 383 -7.77 9.38 14.03
CA SER A 383 -8.57 8.19 14.37
C SER A 383 -7.77 6.89 14.43
N GLY A 384 -6.57 6.88 13.86
CA GLY A 384 -5.74 5.68 13.70
C GLY A 384 -6.33 4.65 12.72
N LYS A 385 -7.41 5.01 12.01
CA LYS A 385 -8.13 4.14 11.07
C LYS A 385 -7.88 4.58 9.63
N THR A 386 -8.25 3.70 8.70
CA THR A 386 -8.36 4.02 7.29
C THR A 386 -9.82 4.11 6.88
N ARG A 387 -10.13 5.08 6.04
CA ARG A 387 -11.41 5.18 5.32
C ARG A 387 -11.20 4.72 3.88
N THR A 388 -12.22 4.10 3.29
CA THR A 388 -12.19 3.72 1.87
C THR A 388 -12.65 4.89 1.03
N ALA A 389 -11.69 5.58 0.42
CA ALA A 389 -11.94 6.54 -0.64
C ALA A 389 -12.00 5.83 -2.00
N ARG A 390 -12.26 6.57 -3.09
CA ARG A 390 -12.21 6.03 -4.45
C ARG A 390 -11.21 6.79 -5.30
N LEU A 391 -10.70 6.11 -6.32
CA LEU A 391 -10.05 6.73 -7.47
C LEU A 391 -10.91 6.40 -8.69
N TRP A 392 -11.67 7.39 -9.13
CA TRP A 392 -12.47 7.31 -10.34
C TRP A 392 -11.57 7.43 -11.55
N VAL A 393 -11.73 6.49 -12.48
CA VAL A 393 -10.95 6.39 -13.70
C VAL A 393 -11.85 6.78 -14.86
N TYR A 394 -11.35 7.64 -15.74
CA TYR A 394 -11.98 8.00 -17.00
C TYR A 394 -10.98 7.74 -18.12
N VAL A 395 -11.31 6.81 -19.02
CA VAL A 395 -10.42 6.34 -20.07
C VAL A 395 -10.97 6.70 -21.43
N ARG A 396 -10.18 7.45 -22.18
CA ARG A 396 -10.38 7.70 -23.61
C ARG A 396 -9.39 6.82 -24.37
N ASP A 397 -9.86 5.65 -24.80
CA ASP A 397 -9.09 4.74 -25.65
C ASP A 397 -10.05 3.97 -26.55
N ASP A 398 -10.05 4.32 -27.83
CA ASP A 398 -10.86 3.69 -28.88
C ASP A 398 -9.99 3.06 -29.96
N ARG A 399 -8.72 2.75 -29.65
CA ARG A 399 -7.81 2.11 -30.63
C ARG A 399 -8.35 0.77 -31.12
N ASN A 400 -9.01 0.01 -30.24
CA ASN A 400 -9.67 -1.25 -30.60
C ASN A 400 -10.85 -1.06 -31.58
N ALA A 401 -11.35 0.17 -31.73
CA ALA A 401 -12.40 0.55 -32.68
C ALA A 401 -11.84 1.37 -33.86
N GLY A 402 -10.52 1.36 -34.08
CA GLY A 402 -9.87 2.04 -35.20
C GLY A 402 -9.62 3.54 -35.00
N SER A 403 -9.81 4.07 -33.78
CA SER A 403 -9.47 5.47 -33.49
C SER A 403 -7.97 5.72 -33.56
N GLN A 404 -7.59 6.83 -34.20
CA GLN A 404 -6.21 7.33 -34.27
C GLN A 404 -5.92 8.39 -33.20
N LEU A 405 -6.90 8.72 -32.35
CA LEU A 405 -6.70 9.69 -31.28
C LEU A 405 -5.77 9.12 -30.19
N PRO A 406 -4.83 9.93 -29.67
CA PRO A 406 -3.96 9.49 -28.58
C PRO A 406 -4.78 9.01 -27.36
N PRO A 407 -4.47 7.83 -26.80
CA PRO A 407 -5.17 7.34 -25.62
C PRO A 407 -4.80 8.19 -24.40
N ALA A 408 -5.76 8.38 -23.50
CA ALA A 408 -5.54 9.12 -22.27
C ALA A 408 -6.39 8.57 -21.12
N VAL A 409 -5.86 8.69 -19.90
CA VAL A 409 -6.57 8.36 -18.67
C VAL A 409 -6.56 9.56 -17.75
N TRP A 410 -7.71 9.89 -17.20
CA TRP A 410 -7.87 10.90 -16.17
C TRP A 410 -8.37 10.25 -14.88
N PHE A 411 -7.71 10.57 -13.77
CA PHE A 411 -8.08 10.08 -12.44
C PHE A 411 -8.66 11.21 -11.60
N ALA A 412 -9.77 10.92 -10.92
CA ALA A 412 -10.41 11.82 -9.96
C ALA A 412 -10.52 11.14 -8.60
N TYR A 413 -10.13 11.85 -7.54
CA TYR A 413 -10.20 11.34 -6.16
C TYR A 413 -11.43 11.89 -5.44
N PRO A 414 -12.44 11.06 -5.15
CA PRO A 414 -13.45 11.40 -4.16
C PRO A 414 -13.30 10.61 -2.83
N PRO A 415 -13.81 11.17 -1.72
CA PRO A 415 -13.72 10.58 -0.38
C PRO A 415 -14.60 9.34 -0.17
N ASP A 416 -15.58 9.09 -1.03
CA ASP A 416 -16.52 7.98 -0.96
C ASP A 416 -16.99 7.58 -2.38
N ARG A 417 -17.91 6.60 -2.47
CA ARG A 417 -18.40 6.08 -3.77
C ARG A 417 -19.68 6.77 -4.26
N LYS A 418 -20.16 7.85 -3.66
CA LYS A 418 -21.50 8.40 -4.00
C LYS A 418 -21.59 8.84 -5.46
N GLY A 419 -22.76 8.63 -6.08
CA GLY A 419 -23.05 9.03 -7.47
C GLY A 419 -22.91 10.54 -7.73
N VAL A 420 -22.94 11.39 -6.70
CA VAL A 420 -22.67 12.83 -6.83
C VAL A 420 -21.29 13.14 -7.40
N HIS A 421 -20.30 12.25 -7.21
CA HIS A 421 -18.95 12.44 -7.72
C HIS A 421 -18.86 12.31 -9.25
N PRO A 422 -19.28 11.19 -9.87
CA PRO A 422 -19.32 11.10 -11.33
C PRO A 422 -20.26 12.15 -11.95
N GLN A 423 -21.37 12.50 -11.29
CA GLN A 423 -22.23 13.62 -11.71
C GLN A 423 -21.45 14.94 -11.81
N ARG A 424 -20.65 15.28 -10.79
CA ARG A 424 -19.81 16.48 -10.80
C ARG A 424 -18.67 16.39 -11.83
N HIS A 425 -18.02 15.23 -11.93
CA HIS A 425 -16.90 15.02 -12.85
C HIS A 425 -17.34 15.17 -14.32
N LEU A 426 -18.53 14.65 -14.65
CA LEU A 426 -19.11 14.58 -16.00
C LEU A 426 -20.16 15.65 -16.29
N ALA A 427 -20.27 16.69 -15.44
CA ALA A 427 -21.32 17.71 -15.57
C ALA A 427 -21.35 18.41 -16.95
N GLY A 428 -20.20 18.55 -17.60
CA GLY A 428 -20.08 19.14 -18.94
C GLY A 428 -19.82 18.14 -20.07
N TYR A 429 -19.80 16.83 -19.78
CA TYR A 429 -19.52 15.79 -20.78
C TYR A 429 -20.78 15.46 -21.59
N GLY A 430 -20.63 15.18 -22.88
CA GLY A 430 -21.74 14.68 -23.72
C GLY A 430 -21.21 13.64 -24.69
N GLY A 431 -21.89 12.51 -24.81
CA GLY A 431 -21.43 11.37 -25.60
C GLY A 431 -21.77 10.03 -24.97
N ILE A 432 -20.98 9.01 -25.31
CA ILE A 432 -21.19 7.64 -24.86
C ILE A 432 -20.38 7.41 -23.58
N LEU A 433 -21.02 6.94 -22.52
CA LEU A 433 -20.34 6.55 -21.29
C LEU A 433 -20.41 5.02 -21.16
N GLN A 434 -19.24 4.38 -21.21
CA GLN A 434 -19.12 2.95 -20.97
C GLN A 434 -18.79 2.69 -19.51
N ALA A 435 -19.70 2.07 -18.77
CA ALA A 435 -19.58 1.85 -17.33
C ALA A 435 -20.06 0.45 -16.91
N ASP A 436 -19.76 0.05 -15.68
CA ASP A 436 -20.44 -1.07 -15.01
C ASP A 436 -21.88 -0.68 -14.63
N ALA A 437 -22.69 -1.66 -14.22
CA ALA A 437 -24.08 -1.43 -13.81
C ALA A 437 -24.22 -0.76 -12.42
N TYR A 438 -23.26 0.08 -12.03
CA TYR A 438 -23.33 0.80 -10.76
C TYR A 438 -24.45 1.86 -10.80
N SER A 439 -25.44 1.72 -9.92
CA SER A 439 -26.62 2.61 -9.88
C SER A 439 -26.32 4.09 -9.65
N GLY A 440 -25.12 4.44 -9.17
CA GLY A 440 -24.69 5.83 -9.04
C GLY A 440 -24.57 6.57 -10.37
N TYR A 441 -24.55 5.86 -11.51
CA TYR A 441 -24.57 6.47 -12.84
C TYR A 441 -25.95 6.86 -13.34
N ASN A 442 -27.04 6.28 -12.80
CA ASN A 442 -28.39 6.40 -13.40
C ASN A 442 -28.81 7.84 -13.70
N ALA A 443 -28.55 8.77 -12.77
CA ALA A 443 -28.90 10.18 -12.91
C ALA A 443 -28.17 10.89 -14.08
N LEU A 444 -27.05 10.35 -14.57
CA LEU A 444 -26.31 10.90 -15.71
C LEU A 444 -27.03 10.66 -17.04
N TYR A 445 -27.93 9.68 -17.10
CA TYR A 445 -28.59 9.25 -18.34
C TYR A 445 -29.97 9.89 -18.52
N GLU A 446 -30.53 10.50 -17.47
CA GLU A 446 -31.91 11.03 -17.45
C GLU A 446 -32.14 12.20 -18.42
N ASP A 447 -31.11 13.04 -18.64
CA ASP A 447 -31.19 14.22 -19.50
C ASP A 447 -30.92 13.93 -20.99
N GLY A 448 -30.54 12.68 -21.32
CA GLY A 448 -30.21 12.24 -22.68
C GLY A 448 -28.89 12.77 -23.25
N ARG A 449 -28.15 13.61 -22.51
CA ARG A 449 -26.84 14.14 -22.92
C ARG A 449 -25.77 13.07 -22.95
N ILE A 450 -25.89 12.08 -22.06
CA ILE A 450 -25.00 10.92 -21.98
C ILE A 450 -25.78 9.68 -22.39
N THR A 451 -25.27 8.96 -23.39
CA THR A 451 -25.79 7.66 -23.80
C THR A 451 -25.05 6.55 -23.06
N GLU A 452 -25.79 5.68 -22.38
CA GLU A 452 -25.23 4.52 -21.69
C GLU A 452 -24.73 3.46 -22.69
N ALA A 453 -23.52 2.95 -22.45
CA ALA A 453 -23.01 1.72 -23.04
C ALA A 453 -22.62 0.75 -21.92
N ALA A 454 -23.29 -0.40 -21.82
CA ALA A 454 -23.00 -1.35 -20.75
C ALA A 454 -21.70 -2.12 -21.01
N CYS A 455 -20.98 -2.45 -19.94
CA CYS A 455 -19.87 -3.39 -19.99
C CYS A 455 -20.36 -4.84 -20.21
N MET A 456 -19.61 -5.65 -20.97
CA MET A 456 -19.91 -7.06 -21.26
C MET A 456 -19.98 -7.96 -20.00
N GLY A 457 -19.46 -7.50 -18.86
CA GLY A 457 -19.58 -8.20 -17.56
C GLY A 457 -20.95 -8.07 -16.88
N THR A 458 -21.85 -7.25 -17.42
CA THR A 458 -23.17 -6.94 -16.86
C THR A 458 -24.25 -7.08 -17.93
N HIS A 459 -24.55 -8.32 -18.35
CA HIS A 459 -25.75 -8.59 -19.15
C HIS A 459 -27.00 -8.68 -18.29
N GLY A 460 -27.85 -7.64 -18.39
CA GLY A 460 -29.25 -7.63 -17.96
C GLY A 460 -30.08 -6.89 -19.02
N GLU A 461 -31.35 -7.27 -19.18
CA GLU A 461 -32.24 -7.08 -20.36
C GLU A 461 -32.58 -5.63 -20.81
N LYS A 462 -31.76 -4.61 -20.54
CA LYS A 462 -32.02 -3.22 -20.96
C LYS A 462 -30.83 -2.45 -21.52
N SER A 463 -29.74 -3.12 -21.92
CA SER A 463 -28.54 -2.45 -22.39
C SER A 463 -28.33 -2.57 -23.90
N THR A 464 -28.16 -1.42 -24.56
CA THR A 464 -27.74 -1.35 -25.96
C THR A 464 -26.28 -1.77 -26.05
N MET A 465 -26.00 -2.98 -26.57
CA MET A 465 -24.65 -3.33 -27.00
C MET A 465 -24.25 -2.44 -28.18
N TYR A 466 -23.22 -1.62 -28.00
CA TYR A 466 -22.66 -0.86 -29.12
C TYR A 466 -21.56 -1.70 -29.80
N THR A 467 -21.91 -2.37 -30.89
CA THR A 467 -20.91 -2.80 -31.88
C THR A 467 -20.68 -1.63 -32.82
N SER A 468 -19.45 -1.11 -32.88
CA SER A 468 -19.08 0.00 -33.77
C SER A 468 -19.05 -0.46 -35.24
N ALA A 469 -20.22 -0.77 -35.80
CA ALA A 469 -20.38 -0.82 -37.24
C ALA A 469 -20.66 0.60 -37.73
N HIS A 470 -19.88 1.06 -38.71
CA HIS A 470 -20.04 2.37 -39.36
C HIS A 470 -21.51 2.67 -39.70
N PRO A 471 -21.96 3.94 -39.60
CA PRO A 471 -23.30 4.29 -40.04
C PRO A 471 -23.39 4.06 -41.56
N ARG A 472 -24.20 3.09 -41.97
CA ARG A 472 -24.66 3.01 -43.36
C ARG A 472 -25.45 4.28 -43.64
N ILE A 473 -24.90 5.12 -44.49
CA ILE A 473 -25.61 6.23 -45.13
C ILE A 473 -26.86 5.65 -45.78
N SER A 474 -28.03 5.96 -45.23
CA SER A 474 -29.30 5.68 -45.91
C SER A 474 -29.49 6.75 -46.99
N PRO A 475 -29.86 6.39 -48.24
CA PRO A 475 -30.07 7.39 -49.28
C PRO A 475 -31.30 8.25 -48.93
N PRO A 476 -31.35 9.51 -49.39
CA PRO A 476 -32.46 10.40 -49.08
C PRO A 476 -33.75 9.85 -49.70
N LYS A 477 -34.80 9.75 -48.88
CA LYS A 477 -36.15 9.50 -49.37
C LYS A 477 -36.60 10.73 -50.19
N ARG A 478 -37.04 10.49 -51.41
CA ARG A 478 -37.78 11.47 -52.23
C ARG A 478 -39.10 11.84 -51.58
#